data_AF-A0A354IZD0-F1
#
_entry.id   AF-A0A354IZD0-F1
#
_cell.length_a   1.000
_cell.length_b   1.000
_cell.length_c   1.000
_cell.angle_alpha   90.00
_cell.angle_beta   90.00
_cell.angle_gamma   90.00
#
_symmetry.space_group_name_H-M   'P 1'
#
loop_
_entity.id
_entity.type
_entity.pdbx_description
1 polymer ?
#
loop_
_entity_poly.entity_id
_entity_poly.type
_entity_poly.pdbx_seq_one_letter_code
_entity_poly.pdbx_strand_id
1 'polypeptide(L)'
;MDWQFWIDRGGTFTDIVARRPDGQLVTHKLLSENPEQYRDAAVAGIRHLLGVAAGGPLPAARGSAVKMGTTVATNALLERKGEPTALAITRGFRDALRIAYQNRPRLFDRHIVLPELLYAQVVEIDERMGAHGDVVQPLDEAAARAGLQQAYERGLRALAIVFMHGYRYTAHEAA
;
A
#
# COMPACT_ATOMS: atom_id res chain seq x y z
N MET A 1 2.92 -35.25 -3.65
CA MET A 1 3.08 -33.79 -3.87
C MET A 1 2.90 -33.10 -2.53
N ASP A 2 3.38 -31.88 -2.33
CA ASP A 2 3.11 -31.14 -1.09
C ASP A 2 1.79 -30.35 -1.20
N TRP A 3 1.31 -29.80 -0.09
CA TRP A 3 0.11 -28.97 -0.12
C TRP A 3 0.34 -27.70 -0.96
N GLN A 4 -0.73 -27.21 -1.59
CA GLN A 4 -0.79 -25.90 -2.22
C GLN A 4 -2.03 -25.16 -1.72
N PHE A 5 -1.90 -23.86 -1.49
CA PHE A 5 -3.00 -23.02 -1.01
C PHE A 5 -3.17 -21.81 -1.94
N TRP A 6 -4.41 -21.55 -2.34
CA TRP A 6 -4.86 -20.34 -3.03
C TRP A 6 -5.92 -19.67 -2.18
N ILE A 7 -5.65 -18.43 -1.79
CA ILE A 7 -6.43 -17.70 -0.80
C ILE A 7 -6.93 -16.41 -1.45
N ASP A 8 -8.22 -16.16 -1.34
CA ASP A 8 -8.83 -14.89 -1.70
C ASP A 8 -9.43 -14.26 -0.45
N ARG A 9 -8.79 -13.20 0.05
CA ARG A 9 -9.26 -12.45 1.21
C ARG A 9 -10.10 -11.27 0.74
N GLY A 10 -11.42 -11.45 0.78
CA GLY A 10 -12.39 -10.38 0.56
C GLY A 10 -12.66 -9.55 1.81
N GLY A 11 -13.60 -8.61 1.72
CA GLY A 11 -14.03 -7.77 2.85
C GLY A 11 -14.79 -8.57 3.92
N THR A 12 -15.72 -9.45 3.53
CA THR A 12 -16.55 -10.21 4.48
C THR A 12 -16.02 -11.63 4.71
N PHE A 13 -15.57 -12.29 3.66
CA PHE A 13 -15.12 -13.68 3.71
C PHE A 13 -13.73 -13.87 3.11
N THR A 14 -13.01 -14.84 3.67
CA THR A 14 -11.79 -15.39 3.09
C THR A 14 -12.09 -16.78 2.55
N ASP A 15 -11.90 -16.93 1.25
CA ASP A 15 -12.07 -18.19 0.55
C ASP A 15 -10.70 -18.85 0.35
N ILE A 16 -10.58 -20.12 0.72
CA ILE A 16 -9.36 -20.91 0.57
C ILE A 16 -9.67 -22.11 -0.30
N VAL A 17 -8.91 -22.26 -1.37
CA VAL A 17 -8.81 -23.51 -2.14
C VAL A 17 -7.46 -24.12 -1.83
N ALA A 18 -7.43 -25.40 -1.48
CA ALA A 18 -6.19 -26.11 -1.22
C ALA A 18 -6.13 -27.41 -2.00
N ARG A 19 -4.93 -27.73 -2.50
CA ARG A 19 -4.63 -29.04 -3.08
C ARG A 19 -3.86 -29.86 -2.06
N ARG A 20 -4.40 -31.02 -1.72
CA ARG A 20 -3.78 -32.02 -0.86
C ARG A 20 -2.62 -32.73 -1.56
N PRO A 21 -1.73 -33.38 -0.81
CA PRO A 21 -0.64 -34.21 -1.34
C PRO A 21 -1.06 -35.32 -2.30
N ASP A 22 -2.26 -35.86 -2.10
CA ASP A 22 -2.93 -36.88 -2.92
C ASP A 22 -3.56 -36.30 -4.21
N GLY A 23 -3.51 -34.98 -4.39
CA GLY A 23 -4.05 -34.26 -5.53
C GLY A 23 -5.50 -33.78 -5.35
N GLN A 24 -6.19 -34.14 -4.27
CA GLN A 24 -7.57 -33.72 -4.02
C GLN A 24 -7.65 -32.21 -3.74
N LEU A 25 -8.66 -31.56 -4.32
CA LEU A 25 -9.00 -30.18 -4.00
C LEU A 25 -9.99 -30.13 -2.85
N VAL A 26 -9.73 -29.26 -1.89
CA VAL A 26 -10.62 -28.95 -0.77
C VAL A 26 -10.79 -27.45 -0.65
N THR A 27 -11.96 -27.04 -0.20
CA THR A 27 -12.30 -25.62 -0.02
C THR A 27 -12.67 -25.34 1.41
N HIS A 28 -12.36 -24.14 1.88
CA HIS A 28 -12.76 -23.68 3.19
C HIS A 28 -13.07 -22.18 3.14
N LYS A 29 -14.12 -21.76 3.84
CA LYS A 29 -14.60 -20.38 3.86
C LYS A 29 -14.70 -19.91 5.31
N LEU A 30 -14.09 -18.78 5.60
CA LEU A 30 -14.09 -18.16 6.92
C LEU A 30 -14.54 -16.71 6.81
N LEU A 31 -14.97 -16.11 7.92
CA LEU A 31 -15.11 -14.66 8.01
C LEU A 31 -13.72 -14.03 7.88
N SER A 32 -13.61 -12.92 7.14
CA SER A 32 -12.33 -12.21 6.98
C SER A 32 -11.83 -11.58 8.27
N GLU A 33 -12.75 -11.23 9.18
CA GLU A 33 -12.46 -10.72 10.51
C GLU A 33 -13.33 -11.45 11.54
N ASN A 34 -12.68 -12.14 12.47
CA ASN A 34 -13.30 -12.75 13.64
C ASN A 34 -12.28 -12.84 14.79
N PRO A 35 -11.95 -11.70 15.42
CA PRO A 35 -10.86 -11.61 16.39
C PRO A 35 -11.05 -12.48 17.64
N GLU A 36 -12.30 -12.86 17.96
CA GLU A 36 -12.61 -13.79 19.06
C GLU A 36 -12.13 -15.22 18.79
N GLN A 37 -12.04 -15.63 17.52
CA GLN A 37 -11.64 -16.99 17.12
C GLN A 37 -10.24 -17.05 16.53
N TYR A 38 -9.81 -16.03 15.77
CA TYR A 38 -8.52 -16.01 15.12
C TYR A 38 -8.05 -14.59 14.78
N ARG A 39 -6.74 -14.39 14.80
CA ARG A 39 -6.12 -13.11 14.39
C ARG A 39 -6.09 -12.92 12.87
N ASP A 40 -5.97 -14.00 12.11
CA ASP A 40 -5.89 -13.97 10.65
C ASP A 40 -6.63 -15.18 10.05
N ALA A 41 -7.60 -14.89 9.17
CA ALA A 41 -8.47 -15.89 8.56
C ALA A 41 -7.72 -16.87 7.64
N ALA A 42 -6.69 -16.40 6.93
CA ALA A 42 -5.90 -17.24 6.03
C ALA A 42 -5.08 -18.26 6.82
N VAL A 43 -4.40 -17.80 7.88
CA VAL A 43 -3.65 -18.67 8.79
C VAL A 43 -4.57 -19.67 9.48
N ALA A 44 -5.73 -19.22 9.96
CA ALA A 44 -6.72 -20.09 10.61
C ALA A 44 -7.23 -21.19 9.67
N GLY A 45 -7.54 -20.83 8.43
CA GLY A 45 -8.03 -21.79 7.45
C GLY A 45 -6.96 -22.79 6.97
N ILE A 46 -5.70 -22.37 6.83
CA ILE A 46 -4.58 -23.31 6.58
C ILE A 46 -4.46 -24.30 7.74
N ARG A 47 -4.52 -23.83 9.00
CA ARG A 47 -4.46 -24.71 10.18
C ARG A 47 -5.56 -25.74 10.18
N HIS A 48 -6.80 -25.29 9.91
CA HIS A 48 -7.96 -26.16 9.83
C HIS A 48 -7.76 -27.26 8.77
N LEU A 49 -7.34 -26.89 7.56
CA LEU A 49 -7.15 -27.84 6.47
C LEU A 49 -5.98 -28.82 6.70
N LEU A 50 -4.94 -28.40 7.42
CA LEU A 50 -3.84 -29.26 7.84
C LEU A 50 -4.15 -30.12 9.07
N GLY A 51 -5.30 -29.92 9.72
CA GLY A 51 -5.66 -30.61 10.97
C GLY A 51 -4.80 -30.20 12.17
N VAL A 52 -4.22 -28.99 12.13
CA VAL A 52 -3.35 -28.47 13.20
C VAL A 52 -4.22 -27.75 14.23
N ALA A 53 -4.06 -28.10 15.51
CA ALA A 53 -4.76 -27.44 16.61
C ALA A 53 -4.49 -25.93 16.66
N ALA A 54 -5.44 -25.17 17.21
CA ALA A 54 -5.29 -23.73 17.42
C ALA A 54 -4.03 -23.44 18.26
N GLY A 55 -3.18 -22.52 17.79
CA GLY A 55 -1.93 -22.16 18.47
C GLY A 55 -0.74 -23.12 18.26
N GLY A 56 -0.92 -24.29 17.64
CA GLY A 56 0.19 -25.21 17.35
C GLY A 56 1.22 -24.63 16.35
N PRO A 57 2.43 -25.17 16.24
CA PRO A 57 3.34 -24.78 15.17
C PRO A 57 2.77 -25.19 13.80
N LEU A 58 2.77 -24.28 12.84
CA LEU A 58 2.47 -24.63 11.46
C LEU A 58 3.66 -25.41 10.88
N PRO A 59 3.48 -26.62 10.32
CA PRO A 59 4.57 -27.36 9.74
C PRO A 59 5.07 -26.66 8.47
N ALA A 60 6.22 -25.98 8.56
CA ALA A 60 6.85 -25.28 7.43
C ALA A 60 7.11 -26.21 6.22
N ALA A 61 7.32 -27.51 6.47
CA ALA A 61 7.69 -28.50 5.48
C ALA A 61 6.52 -29.16 4.72
N ARG A 62 5.27 -28.74 4.93
CA ARG A 62 4.10 -29.39 4.26
C ARG A 62 3.49 -28.58 3.12
N GLY A 63 3.91 -27.35 2.89
CA GLY A 63 3.40 -26.49 1.82
C GLY A 63 4.45 -26.24 0.75
N SER A 64 4.14 -26.54 -0.51
CA SER A 64 4.96 -26.16 -1.67
C SER A 64 4.69 -24.73 -2.14
N ALA A 65 3.48 -24.20 -1.90
CA ALA A 65 3.10 -22.83 -2.26
C ALA A 65 1.91 -22.32 -1.47
N VAL A 66 1.96 -21.03 -1.09
CA VAL A 66 0.81 -20.25 -0.62
C VAL A 66 0.70 -19.02 -1.53
N LYS A 67 -0.43 -18.88 -2.22
CA LYS A 67 -0.75 -17.74 -3.06
C LYS A 67 -1.94 -17.02 -2.46
N MET A 68 -1.84 -15.70 -2.29
CA MET A 68 -2.90 -14.89 -1.70
C MET A 68 -3.24 -13.71 -2.61
N GLY A 69 -4.50 -13.62 -3.00
CA GLY A 69 -5.15 -12.42 -3.50
C GLY A 69 -5.94 -11.76 -2.38
N THR A 70 -6.03 -10.44 -2.38
CA THR A 70 -6.81 -9.70 -1.39
C THR A 70 -7.41 -8.46 -2.02
N THR A 71 -8.65 -8.13 -1.63
CA THR A 71 -9.31 -6.87 -2.02
C THR A 71 -9.16 -5.77 -0.97
N VAL A 72 -8.46 -6.04 0.15
CA VAL A 72 -8.33 -5.11 1.28
C VAL A 72 -7.71 -3.78 0.86
N ALA A 73 -6.63 -3.80 0.06
CA ALA A 73 -5.96 -2.58 -0.36
C ALA A 73 -6.84 -1.71 -1.27
N THR A 74 -7.55 -2.33 -2.22
CA THR A 74 -8.45 -1.61 -3.13
C THR A 74 -9.65 -1.03 -2.37
N ASN A 75 -10.24 -1.79 -1.45
CA ASN A 75 -11.35 -1.28 -0.63
C ASN A 75 -10.90 -0.15 0.29
N ALA A 76 -9.71 -0.27 0.91
CA ALA A 76 -9.15 0.80 1.72
C ALA A 76 -8.98 2.11 0.91
N LEU A 77 -8.53 2.02 -0.35
CA LEU A 77 -8.42 3.16 -1.24
C LEU A 77 -9.79 3.76 -1.60
N LEU A 78 -10.76 2.91 -1.97
CA LEU A 78 -12.11 3.35 -2.35
C LEU A 78 -12.89 3.96 -1.18
N GLU A 79 -12.75 3.37 0.02
CA GLU A 79 -13.41 3.82 1.25
C GLU A 79 -12.63 4.92 1.99
N ARG A 80 -11.49 5.36 1.45
CA ARG A 80 -10.59 6.35 2.07
C ARG A 80 -10.16 5.97 3.49
N LYS A 81 -10.02 4.66 3.75
CA LYS A 81 -9.53 4.10 5.01
C LYS A 81 -8.02 3.86 4.95
N GLY A 82 -7.27 4.94 4.80
CA GLY A 82 -5.80 4.93 4.79
C GLY A 82 -5.23 5.78 5.92
N GLU A 83 -3.93 5.62 6.17
CA GLU A 83 -3.20 6.48 7.10
C GLU A 83 -3.03 7.90 6.51
N PRO A 84 -3.32 8.97 7.25
CA PRO A 84 -3.01 10.33 6.83
C PRO A 84 -1.54 10.48 6.42
N THR A 85 -1.32 10.80 5.15
CA THR A 85 0.01 10.77 4.52
C THR A 85 0.48 12.18 4.18
N ALA A 86 1.71 12.53 4.56
CA ALA A 86 2.41 13.70 4.06
C ALA A 86 3.02 13.42 2.68
N LEU A 87 3.06 14.43 1.81
CA LEU A 87 3.75 14.38 0.52
C LEU A 87 4.97 15.30 0.56
N ALA A 88 6.18 14.73 0.54
CA ALA A 88 7.41 15.47 0.26
C ALA A 88 7.63 15.56 -1.25
N ILE A 89 7.76 16.76 -1.77
CA ILE A 89 7.87 17.02 -3.22
C ILE A 89 8.86 18.15 -3.50
N THR A 90 9.52 18.12 -4.66
CA THR A 90 10.40 19.18 -5.12
C THR A 90 9.73 20.56 -5.02
N ARG A 91 10.43 21.56 -4.50
CA ARG A 91 9.90 22.92 -4.38
C ARG A 91 9.46 23.49 -5.74
N GLY A 92 8.29 24.13 -5.73
CA GLY A 92 7.59 24.63 -6.91
C GLY A 92 6.61 23.62 -7.52
N PHE A 93 6.55 22.38 -7.01
CA PHE A 93 5.66 21.32 -7.51
C PHE A 93 4.53 20.94 -6.55
N ARG A 94 4.28 21.75 -5.52
CA ARG A 94 3.23 21.53 -4.51
C ARG A 94 1.89 21.04 -5.07
N ASP A 95 1.43 21.66 -6.15
CA ASP A 95 0.12 21.41 -6.74
C ASP A 95 0.14 20.40 -7.90
N ALA A 96 1.28 19.75 -8.18
CA ALA A 96 1.43 18.86 -9.33
C ALA A 96 0.37 17.76 -9.38
N LEU A 97 0.10 17.09 -8.25
CA LEU A 97 -0.92 16.03 -8.17
C LEU A 97 -2.35 16.57 -8.18
N ARG A 98 -2.56 17.83 -7.76
CA ARG A 98 -3.86 18.50 -7.82
C ARG A 98 -4.21 18.94 -9.24
N ILE A 99 -3.22 19.44 -9.99
CA ILE A 99 -3.35 19.81 -11.41
C ILE A 99 -3.50 18.55 -12.26
N ALA A 100 -2.75 17.49 -11.92
CA ALA A 100 -2.69 16.24 -12.65
C ALA A 100 -2.43 16.50 -14.16
N TYR A 101 -3.18 15.82 -15.04
CA TYR A 101 -3.03 15.96 -16.49
C TYR A 101 -3.99 16.98 -17.11
N GLN A 102 -4.80 17.68 -16.30
CA GLN A 102 -5.84 18.60 -16.78
C GLN A 102 -6.84 17.99 -17.77
N ASN A 103 -6.96 16.65 -17.82
CA ASN A 103 -7.91 15.95 -18.68
C ASN A 103 -9.35 16.34 -18.32
N ARG A 104 -10.15 16.77 -19.32
CA ARG A 104 -11.56 17.10 -19.15
C ARG A 104 -12.46 16.03 -19.79
N PRO A 105 -12.91 15.01 -19.03
CA PRO A 105 -13.81 13.98 -19.57
C PRO A 105 -15.15 14.56 -20.04
N ARG A 106 -15.60 15.67 -19.43
CA ARG A 106 -16.78 16.44 -19.85
C ARG A 106 -16.35 17.87 -20.20
N LEU A 107 -16.02 18.11 -21.46
CA LEU A 107 -15.36 19.35 -21.93
C LEU A 107 -16.18 20.63 -21.66
N PHE A 108 -17.51 20.53 -21.67
CA PHE A 108 -18.43 21.66 -21.56
C PHE A 108 -18.91 21.97 -20.14
N ASP A 109 -18.53 21.15 -19.15
CA ASP A 109 -18.87 21.43 -17.76
C ASP A 109 -18.17 22.71 -17.29
N ARG A 110 -18.98 23.69 -16.85
CA ARG A 110 -18.46 24.93 -16.25
C ARG A 110 -18.00 24.72 -14.81
N HIS A 111 -18.58 23.74 -14.11
CA HIS A 111 -18.22 23.37 -12.75
C HIS A 111 -17.41 22.08 -12.75
N ILE A 112 -16.09 22.21 -12.58
CA ILE A 112 -15.16 21.09 -12.55
C ILE A 112 -15.02 20.59 -11.12
N VAL A 113 -15.44 19.36 -10.87
CA VAL A 113 -15.21 18.67 -9.60
C VAL A 113 -13.91 17.89 -9.72
N LEU A 114 -12.90 18.32 -8.97
CA LEU A 114 -11.62 17.59 -8.90
C LEU A 114 -11.76 16.39 -7.95
N PRO A 115 -11.08 15.26 -8.24
CA PRO A 115 -10.97 14.18 -7.28
C PRO A 115 -10.36 14.65 -5.97
N GLU A 116 -10.82 14.08 -4.87
CA GLU A 116 -10.23 14.31 -3.56
C GLU A 116 -8.81 13.75 -3.51
N LEU A 117 -7.88 14.56 -3.00
CA LEU A 117 -6.47 14.23 -2.89
C LEU A 117 -6.24 13.16 -1.82
N LEU A 118 -5.20 12.34 -1.99
CA LEU A 118 -4.86 11.26 -1.03
C LEU A 118 -3.95 11.73 0.10
N TYR A 119 -3.17 12.79 -0.11
CA TYR A 119 -2.29 13.35 0.90
C TYR A 119 -3.02 14.37 1.78
N ALA A 120 -2.64 14.43 3.05
CA ALA A 120 -3.17 15.39 4.02
C ALA A 120 -2.39 16.71 4.03
N GLN A 121 -1.08 16.65 3.77
CA GLN A 121 -0.19 17.81 3.79
C GLN A 121 0.90 17.67 2.73
N VAL A 122 1.32 18.79 2.15
CA VAL A 122 2.51 18.86 1.29
C VAL A 122 3.66 19.53 2.04
N VAL A 123 4.85 18.97 1.92
CA VAL A 123 6.13 19.53 2.37
C VAL A 123 6.98 19.72 1.12
N GLU A 124 7.26 20.98 0.77
CA GLU A 124 8.15 21.28 -0.35
C GLU A 124 9.60 21.16 0.11
N ILE A 125 10.41 20.43 -0.66
CA ILE A 125 11.81 20.18 -0.38
C ILE A 125 12.67 20.99 -1.35
N ASP A 126 13.63 21.72 -0.80
CA ASP A 126 14.63 22.46 -1.55
C ASP A 126 15.66 21.49 -2.14
N GLU A 127 15.41 21.11 -3.38
CA GLU A 127 16.11 20.07 -4.11
C GLU A 127 15.75 20.22 -5.59
N ARG A 128 16.66 19.88 -6.51
CA ARG A 128 16.31 19.63 -7.91
C ARG A 128 17.36 18.80 -8.65
N MET A 129 16.91 17.68 -9.20
CA MET A 129 17.63 16.96 -10.25
C MET A 129 17.22 17.46 -11.64
N GLY A 130 18.19 17.57 -12.55
CA GLY A 130 17.97 17.80 -13.97
C GLY A 130 17.59 16.52 -14.72
N ALA A 131 17.04 16.66 -15.93
CA ALA A 131 16.61 15.51 -16.75
C ALA A 131 17.78 14.59 -17.17
N HIS A 132 19.02 15.08 -17.06
CA HIS A 132 20.25 14.34 -17.38
C HIS A 132 21.02 13.89 -16.14
N GLY A 133 20.51 14.17 -14.92
CA GLY A 133 21.10 13.72 -13.66
C GLY A 133 22.09 14.69 -13.05
N ASP A 134 22.23 15.87 -13.65
CA ASP A 134 22.89 17.00 -13.04
C ASP A 134 22.10 17.49 -11.81
N VAL A 135 22.83 17.88 -10.76
CA VAL A 135 22.24 18.52 -9.58
C VAL A 135 22.04 19.99 -9.92
N VAL A 136 20.79 20.37 -10.20
CA VAL A 136 20.40 21.76 -10.47
C VAL A 136 20.32 22.55 -9.16
N GLN A 137 19.78 21.91 -8.12
CA GLN A 137 19.78 22.43 -6.76
C GLN A 137 20.11 21.28 -5.80
N PRO A 138 21.17 21.40 -4.97
CA PRO A 138 21.46 20.42 -3.94
C PRO A 138 20.31 20.28 -2.94
N LEU A 139 20.12 19.07 -2.41
CA LEU A 139 19.18 18.84 -1.31
C LEU A 139 19.59 19.63 -0.06
N ASP A 140 18.68 20.46 0.45
CA ASP A 140 18.80 21.06 1.77
C ASP A 140 18.22 20.12 2.83
N GLU A 141 19.06 19.22 3.35
CA GLU A 141 18.67 18.24 4.37
C GLU A 141 18.18 18.88 5.67
N ALA A 142 18.73 20.05 6.04
CA ALA A 142 18.35 20.72 7.27
C ALA A 142 16.94 21.29 7.17
N ALA A 143 16.63 21.96 6.06
CA ALA A 143 15.29 22.46 5.77
C ALA A 143 14.29 21.32 5.59
N ALA A 144 14.67 20.25 4.88
CA ALA A 144 13.86 19.05 4.70
C ALA A 144 13.48 18.43 6.05
N ARG A 145 14.48 18.22 6.93
CA ARG A 145 14.27 17.70 8.29
C ARG A 145 13.29 18.57 9.07
N ALA A 146 13.45 19.88 9.04
CA ALA A 146 12.55 20.80 9.75
C ALA A 146 11.11 20.72 9.23
N GLY A 147 10.91 20.65 7.91
CA GLY A 147 9.58 20.52 7.30
C GLY A 147 8.91 19.18 7.61
N LEU A 148 9.67 18.09 7.56
CA LEU A 148 9.18 16.75 7.90
C LEU A 148 8.87 16.62 9.40
N GLN A 149 9.68 17.24 10.26
CA GLN A 149 9.44 17.28 11.70
C GLN A 149 8.12 17.98 12.03
N GLN A 150 7.78 19.08 11.35
CA GLN A 150 6.49 19.75 11.53
C GLN A 150 5.31 18.86 11.10
N ALA A 151 5.44 18.09 10.02
CA ALA A 151 4.42 17.13 9.61
C ALA A 151 4.23 16.03 10.67
N TYR A 152 5.33 15.55 11.25
CA TYR A 152 5.32 14.57 12.33
C TYR A 152 4.65 15.11 13.60
N GLU A 153 4.96 16.35 13.99
CA GLU A 153 4.36 17.02 15.16
C GLU A 153 2.86 17.24 15.02
N ARG A 154 2.37 17.38 13.78
CA ARG A 154 0.93 17.43 13.47
C ARG A 154 0.23 16.06 13.50
N GLY A 155 0.97 14.99 13.79
CA GLY A 155 0.44 13.64 13.93
C GLY A 155 0.53 12.78 12.68
N LEU A 156 1.12 13.26 11.57
CA LEU A 156 1.30 12.43 10.37
C LEU A 156 2.38 11.37 10.62
N ARG A 157 2.09 10.13 10.22
CA ARG A 157 2.99 8.97 10.42
C ARG A 157 3.35 8.24 9.12
N ALA A 158 2.70 8.60 8.03
CA ALA A 158 3.05 8.12 6.69
C ALA A 158 3.62 9.28 5.85
N LEU A 159 4.61 8.97 5.01
CA LEU A 159 5.27 9.90 4.11
C LEU A 159 5.41 9.28 2.71
N ALA A 160 5.02 10.04 1.70
CA ALA A 160 5.36 9.76 0.30
C ALA A 160 6.39 10.80 -0.17
N ILE A 161 7.48 10.35 -0.80
CA ILE A 161 8.51 11.20 -1.37
C ILE A 161 8.40 11.10 -2.90
N VAL A 162 8.29 12.25 -3.57
CA VAL A 162 8.15 12.32 -5.03
C VAL A 162 8.94 13.51 -5.54
N PHE A 163 10.20 13.29 -5.91
CA PHE A 163 11.07 14.32 -6.47
C PHE A 163 11.06 14.31 -7.99
N MET A 164 11.31 15.48 -8.58
CA MET A 164 11.45 15.64 -10.01
C MET A 164 12.56 14.70 -10.53
N HIS A 165 12.22 13.89 -11.53
CA HIS A 165 13.12 12.88 -12.10
C HIS A 165 13.60 11.80 -11.10
N GLY A 166 12.96 11.66 -9.94
CA GLY A 166 13.27 10.61 -8.93
C GLY A 166 13.18 9.18 -9.49
N TYR A 167 12.32 8.95 -10.49
CA TYR A 167 12.24 7.69 -11.23
C TYR A 167 13.57 7.24 -11.89
N ARG A 168 14.52 8.16 -12.08
CA ARG A 168 15.84 7.90 -12.69
C ARG A 168 16.99 8.27 -11.76
N TYR A 169 16.85 9.33 -10.97
CA TYR A 169 17.91 9.86 -10.12
C TYR A 169 17.43 9.93 -8.67
N THR A 170 17.58 8.81 -7.96
CA THR A 170 16.99 8.60 -6.62
C THR A 170 17.85 9.14 -5.47
N ALA A 171 19.02 9.72 -5.75
CA ALA A 171 20.00 10.06 -4.72
C ALA A 171 19.43 10.98 -3.63
N HIS A 172 18.66 12.01 -4.01
CA HIS A 172 18.01 12.90 -3.05
C HIS A 172 16.81 12.27 -2.33
N GLU A 173 16.08 11.34 -2.98
CA GLU A 173 14.95 10.64 -2.32
C GLU A 173 15.44 9.61 -1.28
N ALA A 174 16.65 9.09 -1.46
CA ALA A 174 17.24 8.07 -0.59
C ALA A 174 18.03 8.63 0.60
N ALA A 175 18.39 9.92 0.57
CA ALA A 175 19.12 10.62 1.63
C ALA A 175 18.22 10.93 2.83
#